data_AF-A0A4V2QWX1-F1
#
_entry.id   AF-A0A4V2QWX1-F1
#
_cell.length_a   1.000
_cell.length_b   1.000
_cell.length_c   1.000
_cell.angle_alpha   90.00
_cell.angle_beta   90.00
_cell.angle_gamma   90.00
#
_symmetry.space_group_name_H-M   'P 1'
#
loop_
_entity.id
_entity.type
_entity.pdbx_description
1 polymer ?
#
loop_
_entity_poly.entity_id
_entity_poly.type
_entity_poly.pdbx_seq_one_letter_code
_entity_poly.pdbx_strand_id
1 'polypeptide(L)'
;MSQPMEHRTITANEARTEYLVKCNEIVEIEMVIVLLDESIANSLNRAEPLVVVSNDALAVYASDAFWQLFDLYREACNRRLDLYAARDYAYAVWKSASSEAAAGDAYVSTPPNHR
;
A
#
# COMPACT_ATOMS: atom_id res chain seq x y z
N MET A 1 10.42 4.90 -37.21
CA MET A 1 10.01 6.14 -36.53
C MET A 1 9.61 5.78 -35.12
N SER A 2 10.55 5.79 -34.19
CA SER A 2 10.31 5.61 -32.76
C SER A 2 9.68 6.90 -32.24
N GLN A 3 8.41 6.85 -31.82
CA GLN A 3 7.85 7.94 -31.02
C GLN A 3 8.73 8.11 -29.78
N PRO A 4 9.12 9.34 -29.41
CA PRO A 4 9.71 9.55 -28.10
C PRO A 4 8.65 9.14 -27.08
N MET A 5 8.93 8.10 -26.27
CA MET A 5 8.23 7.96 -25.00
C MET A 5 8.44 9.29 -24.29
N GLU A 6 7.40 10.08 -24.14
CA GLU A 6 7.40 11.20 -23.22
C GLU A 6 7.79 10.61 -21.87
N HIS A 7 9.07 10.76 -21.51
CA HIS A 7 9.49 10.63 -20.14
C HIS A 7 8.68 11.68 -19.39
N ARG A 8 7.51 11.30 -18.85
CA ARG A 8 6.92 11.97 -17.70
C ARG A 8 8.03 11.98 -16.66
N THR A 9 8.80 13.05 -16.67
CA THR A 9 9.87 13.30 -15.73
C THR A 9 9.14 13.68 -14.47
N ILE A 10 8.69 12.66 -13.72
CA ILE A 10 8.14 12.84 -12.39
C ILE A 10 9.22 13.57 -11.61
N THR A 11 8.89 14.77 -11.15
CA THR A 11 9.86 15.56 -10.40
C THR A 11 10.15 14.85 -9.08
N ALA A 12 11.36 15.04 -8.53
CA ALA A 12 11.72 14.43 -7.25
C ALA A 12 10.71 14.76 -6.13
N ASN A 13 10.05 15.92 -6.19
CA ASN A 13 9.02 16.33 -5.23
C ASN A 13 7.70 15.57 -5.41
N GLU A 14 7.27 15.29 -6.64
CA GLU A 14 6.08 14.49 -6.91
C GLU A 14 6.30 13.04 -6.44
N ALA A 15 7.45 12.45 -6.77
CA ALA A 15 7.80 11.09 -6.33
C ALA A 15 7.90 10.99 -4.79
N ARG A 16 8.44 12.01 -4.13
CA ARG A 16 8.46 12.09 -2.66
C ARG A 16 7.05 12.17 -2.08
N THR A 17 6.18 12.96 -2.70
CA THR A 17 4.79 13.09 -2.25
C THR A 17 4.06 11.77 -2.38
N GLU A 18 4.22 11.08 -3.51
CA GLU A 18 3.65 9.75 -3.73
C GLU A 18 4.16 8.72 -2.72
N TYR A 19 5.47 8.72 -2.42
CA TYR A 19 6.05 7.88 -1.38
C TYR A 19 5.40 8.11 -0.01
N LEU A 20 5.22 9.37 0.40
CA LEU A 20 4.59 9.71 1.68
C LEU A 20 3.11 9.30 1.72
N VAL A 21 2.39 9.47 0.60
CA VAL A 21 1.00 9.00 0.49
C VAL A 21 0.93 7.48 0.68
N LYS A 22 1.82 6.71 0.04
CA LYS A 22 1.86 5.26 0.22
C LYS A 22 2.22 4.85 1.65
N CYS A 23 3.12 5.56 2.32
CA CYS A 23 3.40 5.32 3.74
C CYS A 23 2.16 5.53 4.63
N ASN A 24 1.37 6.57 4.38
CA ASN A 24 0.14 6.82 5.14
C ASN A 24 -0.93 5.75 4.85
N GLU A 25 -1.13 5.39 3.58
CA GLU A 25 -2.05 4.31 3.18
C GLU A 25 -1.67 2.96 3.84
N ILE A 26 -0.37 2.68 4.02
CA ILE A 26 0.11 1.49 4.75
C ILE A 26 -0.31 1.54 6.23
N VAL A 27 -0.16 2.68 6.89
CA VAL A 27 -0.57 2.81 8.30
C VAL A 27 -2.08 2.58 8.44
N GLU A 28 -2.87 3.17 7.55
CA GLU A 28 -4.33 3.01 7.57
C GLU A 28 -4.76 1.56 7.33
N ILE A 29 -4.19 0.88 6.32
CA ILE A 29 -4.56 -0.53 6.06
C ILE A 29 -4.11 -1.45 7.19
N GLU A 30 -2.99 -1.17 7.86
CA GLU A 30 -2.55 -1.94 9.02
C GLU A 30 -3.49 -1.79 10.20
N MET A 31 -4.03 -0.59 10.45
CA MET A 31 -5.09 -0.40 11.45
C MET A 31 -6.36 -1.16 11.08
N VAL A 32 -6.76 -1.16 9.81
CA VAL A 32 -7.93 -1.94 9.33
C VAL A 32 -7.73 -3.44 9.55
N ILE A 33 -6.54 -3.97 9.25
CA ILE A 33 -6.20 -5.38 9.46
C ILE A 33 -6.34 -5.76 10.94
N VAL A 34 -5.83 -4.93 11.85
CA VAL A 34 -5.96 -5.17 13.30
C VAL A 34 -7.43 -5.18 13.73
N LEU A 35 -8.24 -4.22 13.26
CA LEU A 35 -9.67 -4.17 13.58
C LEU A 35 -10.44 -5.39 13.02
N LEU A 36 -10.04 -5.89 11.84
CA LEU A 36 -10.62 -7.09 11.25
C LEU A 36 -10.26 -8.33 12.07
N ASP A 37 -9.01 -8.47 12.52
CA ASP A 37 -8.59 -9.57 13.41
C ASP A 37 -9.40 -9.57 14.71
N GLU A 38 -9.57 -8.42 15.35
CA GLU A 38 -10.39 -8.28 16.56
C GLU A 38 -11.86 -8.65 16.28
N SER A 39 -12.40 -8.24 15.13
CA SER A 39 -13.78 -8.52 14.74
C SER A 39 -14.00 -10.01 14.44
N ILE A 40 -13.03 -10.67 13.80
CA ILE A 40 -13.04 -12.10 13.52
C ILE A 40 -12.99 -12.90 14.84
N ALA A 41 -12.10 -12.54 15.76
CA ALA A 41 -12.02 -13.17 17.08
C ALA A 41 -13.33 -13.01 17.87
N ASN A 42 -13.91 -11.81 17.86
CA ASN A 42 -15.19 -11.54 18.51
C ASN A 42 -16.36 -12.31 17.86
N SER A 43 -16.33 -12.49 16.54
CA SER A 43 -17.29 -13.30 15.80
C SER A 43 -17.24 -14.76 16.23
N LEU A 44 -16.04 -15.35 16.31
CA LEU A 44 -15.85 -16.73 16.77
C LEU A 44 -16.37 -16.95 18.20
N ASN A 45 -16.04 -16.03 19.11
CA ASN A 45 -16.51 -16.08 20.50
C ASN A 45 -18.04 -16.02 20.63
N ARG A 46 -18.74 -15.39 19.67
CA ARG A 46 -20.21 -15.32 19.64
C ARG A 46 -20.84 -16.52 18.91
N ALA A 47 -20.17 -17.06 17.90
CA ALA A 47 -20.67 -18.18 17.12
C ALA A 47 -20.59 -19.51 17.88
N GLU A 48 -19.52 -19.74 18.65
CA GLU A 48 -19.30 -20.98 19.41
C GLU A 48 -20.46 -21.32 20.39
N PRO A 49 -21.00 -20.37 21.19
CA PRO A 49 -22.18 -20.64 22.03
C PRO A 49 -23.48 -20.85 21.26
N LEU A 50 -23.66 -20.18 20.11
CA LEU A 50 -24.90 -20.22 19.33
C LEU A 50 -25.08 -21.54 18.57
N VAL A 51 -24.00 -22.07 17.98
CA VAL A 51 -24.01 -23.34 17.25
C VAL A 51 -24.24 -24.53 18.20
N VAL A 52 -23.71 -24.46 19.42
CA VAL A 52 -23.88 -25.52 20.44
C VAL A 52 -25.31 -25.58 20.99
N VAL A 53 -26.03 -24.45 21.00
CA VAL A 53 -27.35 -24.34 21.66
C VAL A 53 -28.53 -24.39 20.69
N SER A 54 -28.38 -23.97 19.44
CA SER A 54 -29.49 -23.99 18.47
C SER A 54 -29.03 -24.17 17.04
N ASN A 55 -29.57 -25.20 16.38
CA ASN A 55 -29.35 -25.52 14.97
C ASN A 55 -30.23 -24.65 14.05
N ASP A 56 -30.33 -23.35 14.36
CA ASP A 56 -31.34 -22.43 13.83
C ASP A 56 -30.69 -21.31 12.99
N ALA A 57 -31.47 -20.62 12.15
CA ALA A 57 -31.00 -19.66 11.12
C ALA A 57 -29.98 -18.60 11.60
N LEU A 58 -29.95 -18.30 12.90
CA LEU A 58 -28.94 -17.44 13.54
C LEU A 58 -27.51 -18.00 13.45
N ALA A 59 -27.35 -19.32 13.54
CA ALA A 59 -26.06 -20.00 13.38
C ALA A 59 -25.54 -19.88 11.94
N VAL A 60 -26.44 -19.98 10.95
CA VAL A 60 -26.11 -19.78 9.53
C VAL A 60 -25.67 -18.34 9.27
N TYR A 61 -26.42 -17.35 9.79
CA TYR A 61 -26.08 -15.94 9.63
C TYR A 61 -24.74 -15.57 10.29
N ALA A 62 -24.45 -16.11 11.48
CA ALA A 62 -23.17 -15.92 12.15
C ALA A 62 -22.00 -16.52 11.36
N SER A 63 -22.20 -17.69 10.74
CA SER A 63 -21.21 -18.32 9.85
C SER A 63 -20.95 -17.46 8.60
N ASP A 64 -21.98 -16.94 7.94
CA ASP A 64 -21.80 -16.11 6.75
C ASP A 64 -21.08 -14.80 7.05
N ALA A 65 -21.42 -14.14 8.16
CA ALA A 65 -20.74 -12.92 8.60
C ALA A 65 -19.27 -13.16 8.94
N PHE A 66 -18.94 -14.31 9.54
CA PHE A 66 -17.55 -14.71 9.79
C PHE A 66 -16.76 -14.85 8.47
N TRP A 67 -17.30 -15.56 7.48
CA TRP A 67 -16.62 -15.74 6.19
C TRP A 67 -16.41 -14.42 5.45
N GLN A 68 -17.39 -13.52 5.49
CA GLN A 68 -17.24 -12.17 4.92
C GLN A 68 -16.11 -11.38 5.58
N LEU A 69 -16.00 -11.41 6.93
CA LEU A 69 -14.90 -10.76 7.63
C LEU A 69 -13.55 -11.38 7.25
N PHE A 70 -13.48 -12.70 7.11
CA PHE A 70 -12.28 -13.40 6.71
C PHE A 70 -11.84 -13.07 5.27
N ASP A 71 -12.78 -12.94 4.34
CA ASP A 71 -12.49 -12.51 2.97
C ASP A 71 -11.97 -11.06 2.93
N LEU A 72 -12.59 -10.15 3.68
CA LEU A 72 -12.12 -8.77 3.80
C LEU A 72 -10.71 -8.70 4.41
N TYR A 73 -10.42 -9.53 5.42
CA TYR A 73 -9.08 -9.63 6.00
C TYR A 73 -8.03 -10.09 4.98
N ARG A 74 -8.38 -11.10 4.18
CA ARG A 74 -7.51 -11.58 3.09
C ARG A 74 -7.27 -10.50 2.03
N GLU A 75 -8.32 -9.78 1.64
CA GLU A 75 -8.21 -8.67 0.68
C GLU A 75 -7.33 -7.54 1.23
N ALA A 76 -7.52 -7.15 2.49
CA ALA A 76 -6.70 -6.14 3.15
C ALA A 76 -5.22 -6.56 3.24
N CYS A 77 -4.94 -7.82 3.54
CA CYS A 77 -3.59 -8.38 3.52
C CYS A 77 -2.93 -8.28 2.15
N ASN A 78 -3.65 -8.63 1.08
CA ASN A 78 -3.14 -8.50 -0.29
C ASN A 78 -2.88 -7.04 -0.66
N ARG A 79 -3.84 -6.16 -0.34
CA ARG A 79 -3.70 -4.72 -0.57
C ARG A 79 -2.49 -4.13 0.14
N ARG A 80 -2.20 -4.59 1.37
CA ARG A 80 -0.99 -4.18 2.10
C ARG A 80 0.29 -4.57 1.36
N LEU A 81 0.36 -5.78 0.80
CA LEU A 81 1.52 -6.20 0.00
C LEU A 81 1.71 -5.30 -1.24
N ASP A 82 0.62 -4.99 -1.94
CA ASP A 82 0.67 -4.07 -3.09
C ASP A 82 1.13 -2.67 -2.70
N LEU A 83 0.68 -2.17 -1.55
CA LEU A 83 1.09 -0.87 -1.01
C LEU A 83 2.57 -0.84 -0.65
N TYR A 84 3.10 -1.92 -0.07
CA TYR A 84 4.53 -2.05 0.19
C TYR A 84 5.36 -2.02 -1.10
N ALA A 85 4.93 -2.76 -2.13
CA ALA A 85 5.59 -2.74 -3.43
C ALA A 85 5.53 -1.34 -4.08
N ALA A 86 4.38 -0.67 -4.01
CA ALA A 86 4.20 0.68 -4.54
C ALA A 86 5.07 1.72 -3.79
N ARG A 87 5.16 1.62 -2.46
CA ARG A 87 6.05 2.45 -1.63
C ARG A 87 7.50 2.29 -2.06
N ASP A 88 7.97 1.05 -2.22
CA ASP A 88 9.35 0.77 -2.57
C ASP A 88 9.70 1.27 -3.97
N TYR A 89 8.75 1.15 -4.91
CA TYR A 89 8.86 1.75 -6.23
C TYR A 89 8.94 3.29 -6.17
N ALA A 90 8.01 3.95 -5.47
CA ALA A 90 8.00 5.41 -5.34
C ALA A 90 9.30 5.93 -4.68
N TYR A 91 9.81 5.21 -3.69
CA TYR A 91 11.10 5.51 -3.07
C TYR A 91 12.27 5.40 -4.05
N ALA A 92 12.30 4.34 -4.87
CA ALA A 92 13.34 4.15 -5.87
C ALA A 92 13.32 5.28 -6.92
N VAL A 93 12.13 5.66 -7.40
CA VAL A 93 11.93 6.78 -8.34
C VAL A 93 12.36 8.11 -7.71
N TRP A 94 11.98 8.37 -6.47
CA TRP A 94 12.40 9.58 -5.77
C TRP A 94 13.93 9.66 -5.64
N LYS A 95 14.58 8.55 -5.29
CA LYS A 95 16.04 8.48 -5.16
C LYS A 95 16.74 8.72 -6.50
N SER A 96 16.26 8.12 -7.59
CA SER A 96 16.84 8.32 -8.92
C SER A 96 16.67 9.76 -9.40
N ALA A 97 15.46 10.32 -9.28
CA ALA A 97 15.17 11.70 -9.69
C ALA A 97 15.96 12.74 -8.88
N SER A 98 16.20 12.46 -7.59
CA SER A 98 17.04 13.33 -6.74
C SER A 98 18.52 13.29 -7.12
N SER A 99 19.00 12.17 -7.67
CA SER A 99 20.40 12.03 -8.11
C SER A 99 20.69 12.70 -9.46
N GLU A 100 19.73 12.70 -10.38
CA GLU A 100 19.85 13.37 -11.68
C GLU A 100 19.90 14.91 -11.53
N ALA A 101 19.15 15.48 -10.58
CA ALA A 101 19.20 16.91 -10.30
C ALA A 101 20.60 17.39 -9.87
N ALA A 102 21.34 16.58 -9.10
CA ALA A 102 22.68 16.91 -8.65
C ALA A 102 23.75 16.79 -9.76
N ALA A 103 23.56 15.90 -10.73
CA ALA A 103 24.49 15.71 -11.84
C ALA A 103 24.38 16.81 -12.91
N GLY A 104 23.18 17.33 -13.14
CA GLY A 104 22.94 18.46 -14.07
C GLY A 104 23.64 19.75 -13.64
N ASP A 105 23.60 20.08 -12.34
CA ASP A 105 24.24 21.29 -11.79
C ASP A 105 25.78 21.23 -11.79
N ALA A 106 26.36 20.03 -11.67
CA ALA A 106 27.81 19.85 -11.74
C ALA A 106 28.37 20.13 -13.14
N TYR A 107 27.61 19.85 -14.20
CA TYR A 107 28.07 20.01 -15.59
C TYR A 107 28.04 21.47 -16.07
N VAL A 108 27.16 22.30 -15.53
CA VAL A 108 27.02 23.73 -15.90
C VAL A 108 28.12 24.61 -15.28
N SER A 109 28.82 24.12 -14.26
CA SER A 109 29.78 24.92 -13.49
C SER A 109 31.25 24.78 -13.93
N THR A 110 31.55 24.08 -15.02
CA THR A 110 32.94 23.94 -15.53
C THR A 110 33.15 24.86 -16.74
N PRO A 111 33.83 26.02 -16.60
CA PRO A 111 34.19 26.81 -17.75
C PRO A 111 35.25 26.07 -18.58
N PRO A 112 35.20 26.10 -19.92
CA PRO A 112 36.22 25.51 -20.76
C PRO A 112 37.53 26.29 -20.58
N ASN A 113 38.51 25.63 -19.98
CA ASN A 113 39.87 26.14 -19.86
C ASN A 113 40.48 26.17 -21.28
N HIS A 114 40.56 27.36 -21.87
CA HIS A 114 41.32 27.58 -23.11
C HIS A 114 42.82 27.53 -22.81
N ARG A 115 43.52 26.54 -23.38
CA ARG A 115 44.94 26.59 -23.69
C ARG A 115 45.19 25.96 -25.05
#